data_AF-A0A920MYJ4-F1
#
_entry.id   AF-A0A920MYJ4-F1
#
_cell.length_a   1.000
_cell.length_b   1.000
_cell.length_c   1.000
_cell.angle_alpha   90.00
_cell.angle_beta   90.00
_cell.angle_gamma   90.00
#
_symmetry.space_group_name_H-M   'P 1'
#
loop_
_entity.id
_entity.type
_entity.pdbx_description
1 polymer ?
#
loop_
_entity_poly.entity_id
_entity_poly.type
_entity_poly.pdbx_seq_one_letter_code
_entity_poly.pdbx_strand_id
1 'polypeptide(L)'
;MRDRAEFAGSVVHLDGHAIDETFDDDLAAQGVRFGDLTRLVREEPELLEPHLLTRAVSPTTDRFSAWHSAFWTGGTVLYVPSGVEITAPLYSLIGLAADGAADFSHTLVVLEDGAQATLLEETSSADATSRGIHAGAVELLLGRGAGLRYVQLQNWNESTWHVAHQAGRVDADASLQWTVGGLGSRLSHIHQDVRLTVEGPMRRSTA
;
A
#
# COMPACT_ATOMS: atom_id res chain seq x y z
N MET A 1 5.89 20.62 5.53
CA MET A 1 6.91 20.35 4.49
C MET A 1 7.99 19.50 5.17
N ARG A 2 7.87 18.17 5.11
CA ARG A 2 8.90 17.26 5.67
C ARG A 2 10.11 17.29 4.74
N ASP A 3 11.30 17.22 5.32
CA ASP A 3 12.56 17.28 4.60
C ASP A 3 12.67 16.05 3.68
N ARG A 4 12.78 16.27 2.36
CA ARG A 4 12.83 15.19 1.36
C ARG A 4 14.12 14.36 1.45
N ALA A 5 15.10 14.80 2.23
CA ALA A 5 16.40 14.16 2.39
C ALA A 5 16.39 12.83 3.18
N GLU A 6 15.27 12.42 3.77
CA GLU A 6 15.19 11.23 4.64
C GLU A 6 14.67 9.96 3.95
N PHE A 7 14.06 10.07 2.76
CA PHE A 7 13.40 8.94 2.08
C PHE A 7 14.15 8.51 0.82
N ALA A 8 14.19 7.21 0.55
CA ALA A 8 14.68 6.63 -0.71
C ALA A 8 13.74 6.91 -1.90
N GLY A 9 12.52 7.35 -1.62
CA GLY A 9 11.51 7.66 -2.61
C GLY A 9 10.27 8.23 -1.97
N SER A 10 9.57 9.07 -2.72
CA SER A 10 8.27 9.60 -2.33
C SER A 10 7.31 9.65 -3.50
N VAL A 11 6.03 9.38 -3.25
CA VAL A 11 4.96 9.59 -4.21
C VAL A 11 3.80 10.30 -3.52
N VAL A 12 3.21 11.27 -4.21
CA VAL A 12 2.06 12.03 -3.71
C VAL A 12 0.92 11.92 -4.71
N HIS A 13 -0.21 11.41 -4.23
CA HIS A 13 -1.48 11.38 -4.93
C HIS A 13 -2.42 12.44 -4.35
N LEU A 14 -3.15 13.13 -5.21
CA LEU A 14 -4.20 14.06 -4.84
C LEU A 14 -5.44 13.77 -5.69
N ASP A 15 -6.58 13.54 -5.04
CA ASP A 15 -7.86 13.28 -5.70
C ASP A 15 -7.78 12.15 -6.75
N GLY A 16 -7.09 11.04 -6.42
CA GLY A 16 -6.96 9.87 -7.29
C GLY A 16 -5.83 9.91 -8.32
N HIS A 17 -5.01 10.96 -8.35
CA HIS A 17 -3.95 11.13 -9.36
C HIS A 17 -2.60 11.49 -8.75
N ALA A 18 -1.52 10.91 -9.28
CA ALA A 18 -0.16 11.27 -8.89
C ALA A 18 0.17 12.71 -9.35
N ILE A 19 0.71 13.52 -8.43
CA ILE A 19 1.10 14.92 -8.69
C ILE A 19 2.59 15.17 -8.49
N ASP A 20 3.28 14.30 -7.78
CA ASP A 20 4.71 14.39 -7.49
C ASP A 20 5.26 12.99 -7.21
N GLU A 21 6.46 12.72 -7.73
CA GLU A 21 7.13 11.44 -7.58
C GLU A 21 8.64 11.66 -7.61
N THR A 22 9.35 11.03 -6.68
CA THR A 22 10.81 10.99 -6.63
C THR A 22 11.24 9.59 -6.23
N PHE A 23 12.27 9.06 -6.87
CA PHE A 23 12.81 7.76 -6.51
C PHE A 23 14.32 7.70 -6.76
N ASP A 24 15.01 6.90 -5.96
CA ASP A 24 16.45 6.70 -6.04
C ASP A 24 16.83 5.84 -7.27
N ASP A 25 17.72 6.40 -8.11
CA ASP A 25 18.15 5.77 -9.37
C ASP A 25 18.96 4.48 -9.13
N ASP A 26 19.71 4.38 -8.02
CA ASP A 26 20.50 3.19 -7.70
C ASP A 26 19.60 2.03 -7.26
N LEU A 27 18.48 2.31 -6.58
CA LEU A 27 17.45 1.32 -6.29
C LEU A 27 16.69 0.89 -7.55
N ALA A 28 16.36 1.85 -8.43
CA ALA A 28 15.75 1.53 -9.72
C ALA A 28 16.64 0.62 -10.57
N ALA A 29 17.95 0.86 -10.59
CA ALA A 29 18.96 0.04 -11.26
C ALA A 29 19.08 -1.38 -10.67
N GLN A 30 18.75 -1.56 -9.38
CA GLN A 30 18.67 -2.87 -8.73
C GLN A 30 17.36 -3.63 -9.04
N GLY A 31 16.45 -3.03 -9.81
CA GLY A 31 15.17 -3.65 -10.18
C GLY A 31 14.01 -3.30 -9.26
N VAL A 32 14.22 -2.43 -8.26
CA VAL A 32 13.13 -1.93 -7.41
C VAL A 32 12.21 -1.05 -8.25
N ARG A 33 10.91 -1.15 -8.03
CA ARG A 33 9.91 -0.21 -8.57
C ARG A 33 9.14 0.41 -7.44
N PHE A 34 9.11 1.74 -7.42
CA PHE A 34 8.33 2.50 -6.46
C PHE A 34 7.72 3.70 -7.17
N GLY A 35 6.44 3.98 -6.94
CA GLY A 35 5.79 5.11 -7.59
C GLY A 35 4.30 4.96 -7.86
N ASP A 36 3.82 5.70 -8.86
CA ASP A 36 2.43 5.65 -9.29
C ASP A 36 2.07 4.30 -9.94
N LEU A 37 1.07 3.63 -9.38
CA LEU A 37 0.59 2.33 -9.84
C LEU A 37 0.08 2.39 -11.29
N THR A 38 -0.67 3.44 -11.66
CA THR A 38 -1.27 3.55 -13.00
C THR A 38 -0.20 3.62 -14.08
N ARG A 39 0.88 4.39 -13.84
CA ARG A 39 2.04 4.44 -14.73
C ARG A 39 2.76 3.09 -14.79
N LEU A 40 3.18 2.57 -13.65
CA LEU A 40 4.07 1.40 -13.59
C LEU A 40 3.40 0.12 -14.11
N VAL A 41 2.10 -0.09 -13.88
CA VAL A 41 1.38 -1.24 -14.46
C VAL A 41 1.32 -1.19 -15.98
N ARG A 42 1.31 0.01 -16.60
CA ARG A 42 1.32 0.14 -18.06
C ARG A 42 2.71 -0.05 -18.67
N GLU A 43 3.74 0.38 -17.95
CA GLU A 43 5.12 0.29 -18.39
C GLU A 43 5.70 -1.13 -18.19
N GLU A 44 5.32 -1.79 -17.10
CA GLU A 44 5.80 -3.12 -16.71
C GLU A 44 4.64 -4.08 -16.35
N PRO A 45 3.70 -4.34 -17.28
CA PRO A 45 2.51 -5.16 -17.01
C PRO A 45 2.88 -6.60 -16.64
N GLU A 46 3.88 -7.17 -17.30
CA GLU A 46 4.35 -8.54 -17.03
C GLU A 46 4.84 -8.73 -15.60
N LEU A 47 5.34 -7.65 -14.97
CA LEU A 47 5.82 -7.65 -13.60
C LEU A 47 4.69 -7.50 -12.59
N LEU A 48 3.74 -6.59 -12.84
CA LEU A 48 2.78 -6.13 -11.82
C LEU A 48 1.38 -6.74 -11.94
N GLU A 49 0.89 -6.99 -13.16
CA GLU A 49 -0.44 -7.60 -13.35
C GLU A 49 -0.62 -8.97 -12.66
N PRO A 50 0.41 -9.84 -12.58
CA PRO A 50 0.28 -11.12 -11.85
C PRO A 50 0.01 -10.96 -10.34
N HIS A 51 0.15 -9.76 -9.79
CA HIS A 51 0.02 -9.45 -8.37
C HIS A 51 -1.20 -8.59 -8.03
N LEU A 52 -1.60 -7.69 -8.94
CA LEU A 52 -2.69 -6.72 -8.74
C LEU A 52 -4.08 -7.39 -8.74
N LEU A 53 -4.79 -7.34 -7.62
CA LEU A 53 -6.13 -7.90 -7.39
C LEU A 53 -6.24 -9.41 -7.62
N THR A 54 -5.13 -10.14 -7.58
CA THR A 54 -5.09 -11.58 -7.87
C THR A 54 -4.90 -12.44 -6.62
N ARG A 55 -4.17 -11.96 -5.61
CA ARG A 55 -3.70 -12.81 -4.49
C ARG A 55 -4.24 -12.42 -3.12
N ALA A 56 -4.48 -11.13 -2.87
CA ALA A 56 -4.89 -10.67 -1.55
C ALA A 56 -6.33 -10.14 -1.56
N VAL A 57 -6.59 -9.04 -2.26
CA VAL A 57 -7.92 -8.42 -2.35
C VAL A 57 -8.64 -8.90 -3.61
N SER A 58 -9.58 -9.83 -3.44
CA SER A 58 -10.40 -10.32 -4.56
C SER A 58 -11.61 -9.41 -4.81
N PRO A 59 -11.95 -9.09 -6.08
CA PRO A 59 -13.18 -8.40 -6.45
C PRO A 59 -14.47 -9.05 -5.91
N THR A 60 -14.42 -10.35 -5.61
CA THR A 60 -15.58 -11.13 -5.17
C THR A 60 -15.72 -11.27 -3.66
N THR A 61 -14.79 -10.73 -2.86
CA THR A 61 -14.81 -10.91 -1.40
C THR A 61 -15.99 -10.20 -0.74
N ASP A 62 -16.23 -8.93 -1.09
CA ASP A 62 -17.33 -8.14 -0.56
C ASP A 62 -17.72 -7.00 -1.50
N ARG A 63 -18.79 -6.28 -1.14
CA ARG A 63 -19.32 -5.17 -1.96
C ARG A 63 -18.33 -4.02 -2.15
N PHE A 64 -17.44 -3.76 -1.19
CA PHE A 64 -16.49 -2.67 -1.25
C PHE A 64 -15.27 -3.04 -2.10
N SER A 65 -14.87 -4.31 -2.07
CA SER A 65 -13.85 -4.89 -2.95
C SER A 65 -14.31 -4.91 -4.40
N ALA A 66 -15.56 -5.30 -4.64
CA ALA A 66 -16.18 -5.23 -5.96
C ALA A 66 -16.25 -3.78 -6.46
N TRP A 67 -16.61 -2.85 -5.59
CA TRP A 67 -16.64 -1.43 -5.94
C TRP A 67 -15.24 -0.88 -6.24
N HIS A 68 -14.26 -1.13 -5.37
CA HIS A 68 -12.88 -0.68 -5.57
C HIS A 68 -12.28 -1.24 -6.87
N SER A 69 -12.37 -2.55 -7.11
CA SER A 69 -11.81 -3.18 -8.32
C SER A 69 -12.38 -2.62 -9.64
N ALA A 70 -13.63 -2.13 -9.63
CA ALA A 70 -14.25 -1.53 -10.80
C ALA A 70 -13.85 -0.07 -11.05
N PHE A 71 -13.39 0.66 -10.03
CA PHE A 71 -13.21 2.12 -10.09
C PHE A 71 -11.84 2.63 -9.62
N TRP A 72 -10.87 1.74 -9.32
CA TRP A 72 -9.56 2.19 -8.88
C TRP A 72 -8.95 3.20 -9.87
N THR A 73 -8.40 4.29 -9.33
CA THR A 73 -8.03 5.51 -10.10
C THR A 73 -6.52 5.74 -10.16
N GLY A 74 -5.79 5.15 -9.21
CA GLY A 74 -4.35 5.28 -9.05
C GLY A 74 -3.88 4.55 -7.80
N GLY A 75 -2.80 5.04 -7.20
CA GLY A 75 -2.26 4.54 -5.95
C GLY A 75 -0.77 4.23 -6.06
N THR A 76 -0.25 3.51 -5.06
CA THR A 76 1.19 3.31 -4.91
C THR A 76 1.57 1.88 -5.24
N VAL A 77 2.69 1.69 -5.93
CA VAL A 77 3.34 0.38 -6.01
C VAL A 77 4.71 0.41 -5.35
N LEU A 78 5.05 -0.69 -4.68
CA LEU A 78 6.40 -1.01 -4.24
C LEU A 78 6.69 -2.46 -4.62
N TYR A 79 7.54 -2.69 -5.60
CA TYR A 79 8.09 -3.99 -5.94
C TYR A 79 9.58 -4.04 -5.59
N VAL A 80 9.98 -5.05 -4.81
CA VAL A 80 11.37 -5.24 -4.37
C VAL A 80 11.84 -6.64 -4.79
N PRO A 81 12.84 -6.74 -5.68
CA PRO A 81 13.38 -8.01 -6.14
C PRO A 81 14.01 -8.85 -5.03
N SER A 82 14.17 -10.14 -5.31
CA SER A 82 14.70 -11.13 -4.37
C SER A 82 16.06 -10.69 -3.79
N GLY A 83 16.17 -10.73 -2.47
CA GLY A 83 17.38 -10.41 -1.72
C GLY A 83 17.79 -8.92 -1.68
N VAL A 84 17.00 -8.02 -2.25
CA VAL A 84 17.27 -6.57 -2.18
C VAL A 84 16.81 -6.02 -0.83
N GLU A 85 17.68 -5.27 -0.15
CA GLU A 85 17.37 -4.58 1.10
C GLU A 85 17.39 -3.06 0.89
N ILE A 86 16.24 -2.42 1.17
CA ILE A 86 16.09 -0.97 1.14
C ILE A 86 16.23 -0.44 2.56
N THR A 87 17.37 0.20 2.86
CA THR A 87 17.68 0.71 4.20
C THR A 87 16.91 1.98 4.56
N ALA A 88 16.79 2.91 3.63
CA ALA A 88 16.05 4.17 3.85
C ALA A 88 14.55 3.97 3.57
N PRO A 89 13.65 4.57 4.35
CA PRO A 89 12.22 4.39 4.17
C PRO A 89 11.71 4.98 2.86
N LEU A 90 10.58 4.47 2.39
CA LEU A 90 9.79 5.02 1.29
C LEU A 90 8.55 5.71 1.86
N TYR A 91 8.08 6.76 1.19
CA TYR A 91 6.93 7.54 1.63
C TYR A 91 5.84 7.65 0.55
N SER A 92 4.60 7.34 0.91
CA SER A 92 3.43 7.56 0.07
C SER A 92 2.44 8.47 0.79
N LEU A 93 1.91 9.47 0.07
CA LEU A 93 0.84 10.34 0.56
C LEU A 93 -0.34 10.27 -0.39
N ILE A 94 -1.51 9.90 0.11
CA ILE A 94 -2.78 9.92 -0.63
C ILE A 94 -3.68 11.00 -0.03
N GLY A 95 -3.91 12.07 -0.79
CA GLY A 95 -4.65 13.25 -0.37
C GLY A 95 -6.04 13.37 -0.99
N LEU A 96 -6.99 13.89 -0.21
CA LEU A 96 -8.26 14.43 -0.73
C LEU A 96 -8.29 15.94 -0.55
N ALA A 97 -8.44 16.69 -1.64
CA ALA A 97 -8.48 18.15 -1.63
C ALA A 97 -9.80 18.74 -2.14
N ALA A 98 -10.35 18.24 -3.25
CA ALA A 98 -11.59 18.79 -3.79
C ALA A 98 -12.82 18.39 -2.95
N ASP A 99 -13.78 19.31 -2.77
CA ASP A 99 -15.06 18.98 -2.13
C ASP A 99 -15.87 18.03 -3.02
N GLY A 100 -16.31 16.92 -2.43
CA GLY A 100 -16.98 15.83 -3.14
C GLY A 100 -16.04 14.89 -3.88
N ALA A 101 -14.71 14.98 -3.64
CA ALA A 101 -13.74 14.07 -4.25
C ALA A 101 -13.98 12.61 -3.83
N ALA A 102 -13.71 11.70 -4.76
CA ALA A 102 -13.73 10.27 -4.53
C ALA A 102 -12.39 9.70 -4.97
N ASP A 103 -11.67 9.10 -4.03
CA ASP A 103 -10.40 8.44 -4.26
C ASP A 103 -10.56 6.93 -4.10
N PHE A 104 -10.05 6.19 -5.08
CA PHE A 104 -10.05 4.73 -5.10
C PHE A 104 -8.62 4.21 -5.25
N SER A 105 -7.69 4.80 -4.49
CA SER A 105 -6.27 4.45 -4.58
C SER A 105 -6.03 3.00 -4.14
N HIS A 106 -5.18 2.30 -4.90
CA HIS A 106 -4.74 0.94 -4.61
C HIS A 106 -3.25 0.95 -4.27
N THR A 107 -2.88 0.44 -3.09
CA THR A 107 -1.47 0.25 -2.71
C THR A 107 -1.08 -1.22 -2.89
N LEU A 108 -0.17 -1.49 -3.82
CA LEU A 108 0.37 -2.81 -4.08
C LEU A 108 1.83 -2.89 -3.61
N VAL A 109 2.10 -3.72 -2.62
CA VAL A 109 3.45 -3.99 -2.13
C VAL A 109 3.81 -5.44 -2.40
N VAL A 110 4.90 -5.67 -3.12
CA VAL A 110 5.44 -6.98 -3.47
C VAL A 110 6.90 -7.03 -3.07
N LEU A 111 7.21 -7.83 -2.06
CA LEU A 111 8.58 -8.14 -1.68
C LEU A 111 8.83 -9.59 -2.07
N GLU A 112 9.77 -9.83 -2.96
CA GLU A 112 10.20 -11.19 -3.28
C GLU A 112 11.02 -11.82 -2.15
N ASP A 113 11.46 -13.06 -2.36
CA ASP A 113 12.16 -13.86 -1.36
C ASP A 113 13.38 -13.10 -0.80
N GLY A 114 13.43 -12.97 0.53
CA GLY A 114 14.49 -12.30 1.27
C GLY A 114 14.54 -10.78 1.13
N ALA A 115 13.62 -10.15 0.38
CA ALA A 115 13.59 -8.70 0.22
C ALA A 115 13.19 -7.97 1.52
N GLN A 116 13.73 -6.77 1.73
CA GLN A 116 13.49 -5.98 2.95
C GLN A 116 13.14 -4.53 2.61
N ALA A 117 12.07 -3.99 3.19
CA ALA A 117 11.70 -2.59 2.99
C ALA A 117 10.91 -1.99 4.17
N THR A 118 10.91 -0.66 4.22
CA THR A 118 10.04 0.12 5.11
C THR A 118 9.23 1.11 4.27
N LEU A 119 7.90 1.05 4.35
CA LEU A 119 6.99 1.97 3.66
C LEU A 119 6.11 2.68 4.69
N LEU A 120 6.14 4.02 4.64
CA LEU A 120 5.25 4.90 5.38
C LEU A 120 4.20 5.40 4.41
N GLU A 121 2.94 5.06 4.66
CA GLU A 121 1.80 5.55 3.91
C GLU A 121 0.98 6.49 4.79
N GLU A 122 0.68 7.67 4.27
CA GLU A 122 -0.16 8.67 4.91
C GLU A 122 -1.40 8.92 4.04
N THR A 123 -2.58 8.94 4.66
CA THR A 123 -3.81 9.37 4.00
C THR A 123 -4.34 10.62 4.69
N SER A 124 -4.65 11.68 3.94
CA SER A 124 -5.04 12.95 4.58
C SER A 124 -5.98 13.84 3.78
N SER A 125 -6.86 14.55 4.49
CA SER A 125 -7.64 15.64 3.91
C SER A 125 -6.81 16.92 3.86
N ALA A 126 -6.75 17.59 2.70
CA ALA A 126 -6.06 18.86 2.55
C ALA A 126 -6.81 20.02 3.24
N ASP A 127 -8.15 19.95 3.27
CA ASP A 127 -9.03 20.94 3.90
C ASP A 127 -9.81 20.31 5.06
N ALA A 128 -10.14 21.13 6.08
CA ALA A 128 -10.80 20.66 7.30
C ALA A 128 -12.30 20.34 7.13
N THR A 129 -12.92 20.81 6.05
CA THR A 129 -14.38 20.77 5.88
C THR A 129 -14.85 20.09 4.60
N SER A 130 -13.96 19.93 3.62
CA SER A 130 -14.27 19.31 2.34
C SER A 130 -14.76 17.88 2.52
N ARG A 131 -15.87 17.55 1.88
CA ARG A 131 -16.45 16.21 1.91
C ARG A 131 -15.68 15.34 0.94
N GLY A 132 -15.57 14.06 1.24
CA GLY A 132 -14.96 13.12 0.31
C GLY A 132 -15.17 11.68 0.72
N ILE A 133 -14.81 10.78 -0.18
CA ILE A 133 -14.72 9.35 0.10
C ILE A 133 -13.35 8.83 -0.34
N HIS A 134 -12.69 8.11 0.56
CA HIS A 134 -11.57 7.25 0.22
C HIS A 134 -12.04 5.80 0.33
N ALA A 135 -12.03 5.10 -0.80
CA ALA A 135 -12.41 3.70 -0.97
C ALA A 135 -11.19 2.90 -1.45
N GLY A 136 -10.24 2.67 -0.55
CA GLY A 136 -8.92 2.15 -0.87
C GLY A 136 -8.79 0.62 -0.79
N ALA A 137 -7.74 0.10 -1.43
CA ALA A 137 -7.27 -1.26 -1.19
C ALA A 137 -5.77 -1.30 -0.95
N VAL A 138 -5.33 -2.24 -0.11
CA VAL A 138 -3.91 -2.48 0.16
C VAL A 138 -3.63 -3.97 0.01
N GLU A 139 -2.65 -4.34 -0.82
CA GLU A 139 -2.15 -5.70 -0.97
C GLU A 139 -0.68 -5.77 -0.54
N LEU A 140 -0.39 -6.50 0.52
CA LEU A 140 0.98 -6.71 1.02
C LEU A 140 1.38 -8.17 0.75
N LEU A 141 2.20 -8.39 -0.27
CA LEU A 141 2.64 -9.70 -0.73
C LEU A 141 4.11 -9.90 -0.38
N LEU A 142 4.40 -10.77 0.59
CA LEU A 142 5.75 -11.05 1.07
C LEU A 142 6.13 -12.49 0.73
N GLY A 143 7.18 -12.65 -0.08
CA GLY A 143 7.84 -13.91 -0.38
C GLY A 143 8.62 -14.48 0.82
N ARG A 144 9.23 -15.65 0.63
CA ARG A 144 9.89 -16.39 1.72
C ARG A 144 11.01 -15.55 2.34
N GLY A 145 11.04 -15.43 3.66
CA GLY A 145 12.09 -14.67 4.36
C GLY A 145 12.05 -13.15 4.12
N ALA A 146 11.05 -12.62 3.42
CA ALA A 146 10.92 -11.19 3.18
C ALA A 146 10.53 -10.45 4.47
N GLY A 147 10.85 -9.16 4.56
CA GLY A 147 10.50 -8.34 5.72
C GLY A 147 9.96 -6.97 5.32
N LEU A 148 8.74 -6.68 5.76
CA LEU A 148 8.09 -5.40 5.53
C LEU A 148 7.76 -4.72 6.86
N ARG A 149 8.19 -3.48 7.00
CA ARG A 149 7.62 -2.55 7.97
C ARG A 149 6.70 -1.60 7.24
N TYR A 150 5.40 -1.79 7.42
CA TYR A 150 4.36 -0.96 6.81
C TYR A 150 3.68 -0.12 7.89
N VAL A 151 3.81 1.20 7.79
CA VAL A 151 3.24 2.15 8.72
C VAL A 151 2.19 2.95 7.99
N GLN A 152 0.94 2.85 8.44
CA GLN A 152 -0.18 3.56 7.87
C GLN A 152 -0.69 4.62 8.85
N LEU A 153 -0.64 5.88 8.42
CA LEU A 153 -1.13 7.03 9.17
C LEU A 153 -2.33 7.62 8.44
N GLN A 154 -3.51 7.45 9.02
CA GLN A 154 -4.74 8.06 8.54
C GLN A 154 -4.99 9.36 9.30
N ASN A 155 -5.19 10.46 8.58
CA ASN A 155 -5.51 11.78 9.10
C ASN A 155 -6.59 12.47 8.25
N TRP A 156 -7.82 11.96 8.34
CA TRP A 156 -8.98 12.49 7.62
C TRP A 156 -9.68 13.60 8.41
N ASN A 157 -10.31 14.54 7.72
CA ASN A 157 -11.24 15.47 8.36
C ASN A 157 -12.55 14.77 8.79
N GLU A 158 -13.37 15.44 9.60
CA GLU A 158 -14.64 14.89 10.13
C GLU A 158 -15.74 14.70 9.07
N SER A 159 -15.51 15.12 7.82
CA SER A 159 -16.45 15.03 6.71
C SER A 159 -16.13 13.91 5.71
N THR A 160 -15.02 13.21 5.89
CA THR A 160 -14.54 12.18 4.96
C THR A 160 -15.06 10.80 5.34
N TRP A 161 -15.55 10.05 4.35
CA TRP A 161 -15.86 8.62 4.49
C TRP A 161 -14.62 7.81 4.12
N HIS A 162 -14.21 6.91 5.00
CA HIS A 162 -13.10 6.01 4.75
C HIS A 162 -13.61 4.57 4.78
N VAL A 163 -13.50 3.89 3.64
CA VAL A 163 -13.72 2.45 3.53
C VAL A 163 -12.51 1.83 2.88
N ALA A 164 -11.98 0.74 3.42
CA ALA A 164 -10.85 0.08 2.81
C ALA A 164 -10.88 -1.43 3.00
N HIS A 165 -10.28 -2.15 2.07
CA HIS A 165 -9.94 -3.56 2.22
C HIS A 165 -8.43 -3.75 2.09
N GLN A 166 -7.81 -4.22 3.14
CA GLN A 166 -6.37 -4.35 3.25
C GLN A 166 -6.03 -5.80 3.57
N ALA A 167 -5.19 -6.43 2.75
CA ALA A 167 -4.90 -7.85 2.87
C ALA A 167 -3.40 -8.13 2.75
N GLY A 168 -2.87 -8.89 3.72
CA GLY A 168 -1.50 -9.40 3.73
C GLY A 168 -1.44 -10.88 3.34
N ARG A 169 -0.42 -11.25 2.55
CA ARG A 169 -0.01 -12.62 2.26
C ARG A 169 1.46 -12.74 2.63
N VAL A 170 1.74 -13.50 3.68
CA VAL A 170 3.08 -13.63 4.27
C VAL A 170 3.52 -15.07 4.14
N ASP A 171 4.58 -15.31 3.37
CA ASP A 171 5.11 -16.65 3.15
C ASP A 171 6.01 -17.13 4.30
N ALA A 172 6.53 -18.36 4.19
CA ALA A 172 7.38 -18.97 5.20
C ALA A 172 8.58 -18.08 5.56
N ASP A 173 8.91 -18.01 6.85
CA ASP A 173 10.00 -17.20 7.41
C ASP A 173 9.92 -15.68 7.14
N ALA A 174 8.85 -15.20 6.51
CA ALA A 174 8.66 -13.77 6.26
C ALA A 174 8.08 -13.05 7.47
N SER A 175 8.34 -11.74 7.57
CA SER A 175 7.91 -10.89 8.68
C SER A 175 7.16 -9.64 8.18
N LEU A 176 5.95 -9.45 8.68
CA LEU A 176 5.15 -8.26 8.43
C LEU A 176 4.93 -7.51 9.75
N GLN A 177 5.49 -6.32 9.87
CA GLN A 177 5.13 -5.37 10.91
C GLN A 177 4.18 -4.33 10.32
N TRP A 178 2.90 -4.43 10.68
CA TRP A 178 1.86 -3.50 10.24
C TRP A 178 1.44 -2.59 11.40
N THR A 179 1.79 -1.31 11.31
CA THR A 179 1.42 -0.29 12.30
C THR A 179 0.36 0.62 11.72
N VAL A 180 -0.75 0.81 12.43
CA VAL A 180 -1.87 1.67 12.00
C VAL A 180 -2.12 2.75 13.04
N GLY A 181 -2.14 4.01 12.62
CA GLY A 181 -2.59 5.16 13.41
C GLY A 181 -3.75 5.84 12.70
N GLY A 182 -4.94 5.83 13.30
CA GLY A 182 -6.16 6.39 12.71
C GLY A 182 -6.68 7.62 13.43
N LEU A 183 -6.83 8.73 12.69
CA LEU A 183 -7.33 10.01 13.18
C LEU A 183 -8.45 10.54 12.27
N GLY A 184 -9.51 11.04 12.88
CA GLY A 184 -10.66 11.67 12.20
C GLY A 184 -11.46 10.71 11.30
N SER A 185 -12.09 11.26 10.25
CA SER A 185 -13.18 10.68 9.44
C SER A 185 -14.59 10.85 10.02
N ARG A 186 -15.57 11.00 9.13
CA ARG A 186 -17.01 10.89 9.43
C ARG A 186 -17.39 9.46 9.76
N LEU A 187 -16.83 8.52 9.03
CA LEU A 187 -16.98 7.08 9.21
C LEU A 187 -15.72 6.41 8.69
N SER A 188 -15.17 5.47 9.47
CA SER A 188 -14.10 4.57 9.05
C SER A 188 -14.58 3.12 9.14
N HIS A 189 -14.46 2.39 8.03
CA HIS A 189 -14.68 0.95 7.99
C HIS A 189 -13.55 0.28 7.21
N ILE A 190 -12.60 -0.31 7.93
CA ILE A 190 -11.43 -0.97 7.35
C ILE A 190 -11.57 -2.47 7.61
N HIS A 191 -11.68 -3.25 6.54
CA HIS A 191 -11.53 -4.70 6.60
C HIS A 191 -10.05 -5.03 6.41
N GLN A 192 -9.44 -5.63 7.42
CA GLN A 192 -8.03 -6.00 7.40
C GLN A 192 -7.86 -7.50 7.68
N ASP A 193 -7.17 -8.21 6.80
CA ASP A 193 -6.81 -9.62 7.00
C ASP A 193 -5.34 -9.89 6.67
N VAL A 194 -4.75 -10.88 7.36
CA VAL A 194 -3.40 -11.38 7.06
C VAL A 194 -3.49 -12.89 6.99
N ARG A 195 -3.00 -13.47 5.89
CA ARG A 195 -2.85 -14.93 5.75
C ARG A 195 -1.37 -15.29 5.79
N LEU A 196 -1.05 -16.22 6.68
CA LEU A 196 0.28 -16.78 6.84
C LEU A 196 0.33 -18.13 6.13
N THR A 197 1.28 -18.30 5.21
CA THR A 197 1.60 -19.61 4.67
C THR A 197 2.58 -20.29 5.63
N VAL A 198 2.21 -21.48 6.12
CA VAL A 198 3.06 -22.26 7.02
C VAL A 198 3.55 -23.49 6.25
N GLU A 199 4.85 -23.55 5.93
CA GLU A 199 5.48 -24.78 5.42
C GLU A 199 6.07 -25.58 6.59
N GLY A 200 5.48 -26.74 6.91
CA GLY A 200 5.99 -27.71 7.90
C GLY A 200 4.97 -28.17 8.94
N PRO A 201 5.19 -29.34 9.59
CA PRO A 201 4.27 -29.84 10.61
C PRO A 201 4.23 -28.89 11.82
N MET A 202 3.03 -28.56 12.30
CA MET A 202 2.82 -27.82 13.56
C MET A 202 3.65 -28.48 14.68
N ARG A 203 4.78 -27.86 15.05
CA ARG A 203 5.48 -28.26 16.28
C ARG A 203 4.70 -27.69 17.45
N ARG A 204 3.94 -28.56 18.13
CA ARG A 204 3.40 -28.25 19.45
C ARG A 204 4.57 -28.02 20.40
N SER A 205 4.72 -26.78 20.86
CA SER A 205 5.56 -26.48 22.01
C SER A 205 4.91 -27.11 23.25
N THR A 206 5.42 -28.26 23.68
CA THR A 206 5.16 -28.75 25.04
C THR A 206 6.05 -27.97 25.99
N ALA A 207 5.42 -27.23 26.90
CA ALA A 207 6.06 -26.56 28.03
C ALA A 207 6.76 -27.56 28.97
#